data_AF-A0A6A6R942-F1
#
_entry.id   AF-A0A6A6R942-F1
#
_cell.length_a   1.000
_cell.length_b   1.000
_cell.length_c   1.000
_cell.angle_alpha   90.00
_cell.angle_beta   90.00
_cell.angle_gamma   90.00
#
_symmetry.space_group_name_H-M   'P 1'
#
loop_
_entity.id
_entity.type
_entity.pdbx_description
1 polymer ?
#
loop_
_entity_poly.entity_id
_entity_poly.type
_entity_poly.pdbx_seq_one_letter_code
_entity_poly.pdbx_strand_id
1 'polypeptide(L)'
;MSSPTSTSGAAIPHPVPLVYRLFHLYLEPFSAIVGAAQSLFTTPTYLSIITQPNVYVSGAPLTSLNHLLLAQVASLYVLLGVFELTVLRPSRDLKIWRGAIVAISCSDVGHLYAAWVGQGGLEGTSGAFWDPRLWRGEEWINLGLTWFGFFLRLAFLAGVGMGGVKGARKRE
;
A
#
# COMPACT_ATOMS: atom_id res chain seq x y z
N MET A 1 -55.63 -16.88 -10.41
CA MET A 1 -54.29 -16.80 -11.02
C MET A 1 -53.55 -15.66 -10.35
N SER A 2 -52.73 -15.96 -9.35
CA SER A 2 -51.94 -14.98 -8.59
C SER A 2 -50.55 -14.90 -9.19
N SER A 3 -50.22 -13.76 -9.79
CA SER A 3 -48.90 -13.48 -10.37
C SER A 3 -47.84 -13.41 -9.25
N PRO A 4 -46.65 -14.01 -9.44
CA PRO A 4 -45.57 -13.87 -8.48
C PRO A 4 -44.90 -12.51 -8.65
N THR A 5 -44.98 -11.68 -7.62
CA THR A 5 -44.23 -10.42 -7.52
C THR A 5 -42.75 -10.77 -7.40
N SER A 6 -41.96 -10.49 -8.45
CA SER A 6 -40.51 -10.65 -8.41
C SER A 6 -39.90 -9.52 -7.58
N THR A 7 -39.59 -9.79 -6.32
CA THR A 7 -38.75 -8.91 -5.50
C THR A 7 -37.33 -8.95 -6.07
N SER A 8 -37.01 -8.02 -6.97
CA SER A 8 -35.63 -7.79 -7.39
C SER A 8 -34.83 -7.38 -6.16
N GLY A 9 -34.03 -8.31 -5.64
CA GLY A 9 -33.15 -8.06 -4.50
C GLY A 9 -32.09 -7.05 -4.89
N ALA A 10 -32.35 -5.77 -4.65
CA ALA A 10 -31.36 -4.72 -4.85
C ALA A 10 -30.12 -5.05 -4.01
N ALA A 11 -28.99 -5.30 -4.69
CA ALA A 11 -27.74 -5.60 -4.03
C ALA A 11 -27.33 -4.42 -3.15
N ILE A 12 -27.11 -4.66 -1.85
CA ILE A 12 -26.68 -3.64 -0.90
C ILE A 12 -25.31 -3.11 -1.39
N PRO A 13 -25.20 -1.81 -1.73
CA PRO A 13 -23.95 -1.23 -2.18
C PRO A 13 -22.88 -1.35 -1.08
N HIS A 14 -21.64 -1.61 -1.48
CA HIS A 14 -20.54 -1.67 -0.52
C HIS A 14 -20.33 -0.29 0.13
N PRO A 15 -20.15 -0.19 1.46
CA PRO A 15 -20.05 1.10 2.16
C PRO A 15 -18.77 1.87 1.85
N VAL A 16 -17.73 1.18 1.35
CA VAL A 16 -16.48 1.78 0.87
C VAL A 16 -16.53 2.01 -0.66
N PRO A 17 -16.21 3.24 -1.13
CA PRO A 17 -16.10 3.57 -2.55
C PRO A 17 -15.21 2.62 -3.35
N LEU A 18 -15.51 2.48 -4.64
CA LEU A 18 -14.84 1.53 -5.54
C LEU A 18 -13.32 1.74 -5.62
N VAL A 19 -12.86 2.99 -5.69
CA VAL A 19 -11.41 3.31 -5.81
C VAL A 19 -10.59 2.73 -4.66
N TYR A 20 -11.06 2.89 -3.42
CA TYR A 20 -10.39 2.35 -2.23
C TYR A 20 -10.43 0.82 -2.22
N ARG A 21 -11.53 0.21 -2.69
CA ARG A 21 -11.62 -1.24 -2.77
C ARG A 21 -10.66 -1.83 -3.81
N LEU A 22 -10.58 -1.24 -5.00
CA LEU A 22 -9.70 -1.73 -6.05
C LEU A 22 -8.24 -1.68 -5.62
N PHE A 23 -7.85 -0.62 -4.91
CA PHE A 23 -6.51 -0.48 -4.40
C PHE A 23 -6.19 -1.54 -3.33
N HIS A 24 -6.87 -1.49 -2.18
CA HIS A 24 -6.54 -2.32 -1.02
C HIS A 24 -6.91 -3.81 -1.15
N LEU A 25 -7.84 -4.17 -2.05
CA LEU A 25 -8.27 -5.58 -2.18
C LEU A 25 -7.63 -6.32 -3.36
N TYR A 26 -6.91 -5.60 -4.23
CA TYR A 26 -6.33 -6.17 -5.44
C TYR A 26 -4.94 -5.62 -5.74
N LEU A 27 -4.82 -4.31 -5.97
CA LEU A 27 -3.56 -3.72 -6.41
C LEU A 27 -2.47 -3.84 -5.35
N GLU A 28 -2.78 -3.47 -4.10
CA GLU A 28 -1.85 -3.51 -2.98
C GLU A 28 -1.43 -4.94 -2.61
N PRO A 29 -2.35 -5.92 -2.38
CA PRO A 29 -1.95 -7.28 -2.09
C PRO A 29 -1.09 -7.91 -3.19
N PHE A 30 -1.41 -7.62 -4.46
CA PHE A 30 -0.62 -8.10 -5.59
C PHE A 30 0.79 -7.49 -5.57
N SER A 31 0.89 -6.16 -5.40
CA SER A 31 2.17 -5.45 -5.38
C SER A 31 3.04 -5.90 -4.19
N ALA A 32 2.44 -6.13 -3.03
CA ALA A 32 3.13 -6.64 -1.85
C ALA A 32 3.71 -8.04 -2.10
N ILE A 33 2.94 -8.95 -2.70
CA ILE A 33 3.43 -10.30 -3.03
C ILE A 33 4.58 -10.25 -4.05
N VAL A 34 4.46 -9.40 -5.08
CA VAL A 34 5.53 -9.19 -6.07
C VAL A 34 6.78 -8.63 -5.37
N GLY A 35 6.64 -7.61 -4.53
CA GLY A 35 7.74 -7.02 -3.78
C GLY A 35 8.41 -8.03 -2.83
N ALA A 36 7.64 -8.92 -2.19
CA ALA A 36 8.16 -9.98 -1.35
C ALA A 36 8.98 -10.99 -2.16
N ALA A 37 8.45 -11.42 -3.31
CA ALA A 37 9.16 -12.32 -4.21
C ALA A 37 10.45 -11.69 -4.74
N GLN A 38 10.43 -10.41 -5.12
CA GLN A 38 11.61 -9.70 -5.58
C GLN A 38 12.68 -9.56 -4.50
N SER A 39 12.26 -9.26 -3.27
CA SER A 39 13.16 -9.13 -2.11
C SER A 39 13.91 -10.42 -1.81
N LEU A 40 13.26 -11.58 -1.97
CA LEU A 40 13.81 -12.91 -1.64
C LEU A 40 14.55 -13.57 -2.80
N PHE A 41 14.02 -13.49 -4.02
CA PHE A 41 14.49 -14.29 -5.15
C PHE A 41 15.27 -13.48 -6.18
N THR A 42 15.07 -12.17 -6.25
CA THR A 42 15.76 -11.28 -7.20
C THR A 42 16.42 -10.11 -6.48
N THR A 43 17.08 -10.39 -5.35
CA THR A 43 17.63 -9.38 -4.45
C THR A 43 18.50 -8.31 -5.14
N PRO A 44 19.46 -8.64 -6.03
CA PRO A 44 20.29 -7.62 -6.67
C PRO A 44 19.47 -6.61 -7.49
N THR A 45 18.52 -7.12 -8.28
CA THR A 45 17.60 -6.32 -9.09
C THR A 45 16.65 -5.52 -8.21
N TYR A 46 16.16 -6.10 -7.12
CA TYR A 46 15.32 -5.38 -6.17
C TYR A 46 16.06 -4.19 -5.56
N LEU A 47 17.29 -4.39 -5.10
CA LEU A 47 18.12 -3.31 -4.56
C LEU A 47 18.39 -2.21 -5.58
N SER A 48 18.67 -2.55 -6.84
CA SER A 48 18.86 -1.52 -7.89
C SER A 48 17.60 -0.70 -8.18
N ILE A 49 16.41 -1.25 -7.93
CA ILE A 49 15.13 -0.53 -8.07
C ILE A 49 14.88 0.40 -6.87
N ILE A 50 15.17 -0.07 -5.66
CA ILE A 50 14.78 0.65 -4.43
C ILE A 50 15.85 1.61 -3.91
N THR A 51 17.05 1.60 -4.48
CA THR A 51 18.15 2.47 -4.08
C THR A 51 18.77 3.21 -5.25
N GLN A 52 19.39 4.36 -4.98
CA GLN A 52 20.16 5.09 -5.98
C GLN A 52 21.54 4.47 -6.25
N PRO A 53 22.14 4.70 -7.43
CA PRO A 53 23.45 4.17 -7.78
C PRO A 53 24.59 4.55 -6.82
N ASN A 54 24.46 5.65 -6.10
CA ASN A 54 25.44 6.08 -5.08
C ASN A 54 25.27 5.35 -3.73
N VAL A 55 24.11 4.73 -3.48
CA VAL A 55 23.83 3.91 -2.29
C VAL A 55 24.11 2.43 -2.58
N TYR A 56 23.67 1.93 -3.74
CA TYR A 56 23.94 0.56 -4.19
C TYR A 56 24.39 0.55 -5.64
N VAL A 57 25.52 -0.11 -5.88
CA VAL A 57 26.02 -0.38 -7.22
C VAL A 57 25.59 -1.79 -7.61
N SER A 58 24.89 -1.93 -8.74
CA SER A 58 24.47 -3.24 -9.26
C SER A 58 25.68 -4.16 -9.41
N GLY A 59 25.61 -5.35 -8.80
CA GLY A 59 26.70 -6.32 -8.78
C GLY A 59 27.63 -6.23 -7.56
N ALA A 60 27.39 -5.29 -6.64
CA ALA A 60 28.08 -5.28 -5.35
C ALA A 60 27.79 -6.56 -4.56
N PRO A 61 28.80 -7.15 -3.88
CA PRO A 61 28.63 -8.39 -3.14
C PRO A 61 27.61 -8.21 -2.01
N LEU A 62 26.62 -9.10 -1.99
CA LEU A 62 25.60 -9.14 -0.95
C LEU A 62 26.09 -9.97 0.23
N THR A 63 25.86 -9.47 1.44
CA THR A 63 26.20 -10.16 2.67
C THR A 63 24.97 -10.90 3.23
N SER A 64 25.19 -11.83 4.16
CA SER A 64 24.09 -12.46 4.89
C SER A 64 23.21 -11.46 5.64
N LEU A 65 23.75 -10.30 6.04
CA LEU A 65 22.98 -9.22 6.65
C LEU A 65 21.96 -8.63 5.66
N ASN A 66 22.35 -8.41 4.40
CA ASN A 66 21.44 -7.89 3.37
C ASN A 66 20.27 -8.86 3.15
N HIS A 67 20.58 -10.16 3.02
CA HIS A 67 19.55 -11.19 2.86
C HIS A 67 18.63 -11.30 4.08
N LEU A 68 19.18 -11.19 5.30
CA LEU A 68 18.39 -11.19 6.52
C LEU A 68 17.40 -10.00 6.54
N LEU A 69 17.89 -8.78 6.29
CA LEU A 69 17.05 -7.58 6.31
C LEU A 69 15.98 -7.61 5.23
N LEU A 70 16.31 -8.08 4.03
CA LEU A 70 15.34 -8.21 2.94
C LEU A 70 14.34 -9.33 3.16
N ALA A 71 14.72 -10.41 3.85
CA ALA A 71 13.77 -11.43 4.28
C ALA A 71 12.78 -10.87 5.32
N GLN A 72 13.22 -9.98 6.22
CA GLN A 72 12.32 -9.27 7.12
C GLN A 72 11.37 -8.35 6.34
N VAL A 73 11.86 -7.59 5.36
CA VAL A 73 11.00 -6.77 4.48
C VAL A 73 9.97 -7.62 3.74
N ALA A 74 10.40 -8.74 3.14
CA ALA A 74 9.50 -9.67 2.47
C ALA A 74 8.41 -10.21 3.42
N SER A 75 8.77 -10.52 4.67
CA SER A 75 7.81 -10.98 5.67
C SER A 75 6.73 -9.93 5.99
N LEU A 76 7.10 -8.63 6.01
CA LEU A 76 6.15 -7.54 6.21
C LEU A 76 5.21 -7.35 5.02
N TYR A 77 5.70 -7.51 3.80
CA TYR A 77 4.84 -7.48 2.61
C TYR A 77 3.88 -8.68 2.55
N VAL A 78 4.34 -9.87 2.94
CA VAL A 78 3.45 -11.04 3.07
C VAL A 78 2.41 -10.79 4.14
N LEU A 79 2.80 -10.24 5.30
CA LEU A 79 1.87 -9.86 6.36
C LEU A 79 0.82 -8.87 5.85
N LEU A 80 1.23 -7.83 5.11
CA LEU A 80 0.34 -6.84 4.52
C LEU A 80 -0.69 -7.50 3.59
N GLY A 81 -0.22 -8.27 2.60
CA GLY A 81 -1.11 -8.94 1.65
C GLY A 81 -2.08 -9.93 2.31
N VAL A 82 -1.60 -10.72 3.28
CA VAL A 82 -2.46 -11.64 4.04
C VAL A 82 -3.44 -10.88 4.91
N PHE A 83 -3.02 -9.81 5.58
CA PHE A 83 -3.88 -8.98 6.43
C PHE A 83 -5.02 -8.36 5.62
N GLU A 84 -4.74 -7.82 4.43
CA GLU A 84 -5.78 -7.27 3.56
C GLU A 84 -6.75 -8.35 3.05
N LEU A 85 -6.24 -9.52 2.68
CA LEU A 85 -7.06 -10.64 2.21
C LEU A 85 -7.92 -11.27 3.31
N THR A 86 -7.45 -11.28 4.56
CA THR A 86 -8.13 -11.97 5.66
C THR A 86 -8.99 -11.03 6.51
N VAL A 87 -8.61 -9.75 6.61
CA VAL A 87 -9.31 -8.76 7.44
C VAL A 87 -10.15 -7.81 6.59
N LEU A 88 -9.57 -7.13 5.59
CA LEU A 88 -10.31 -6.15 4.79
C LEU A 88 -11.29 -6.80 3.82
N ARG A 89 -10.85 -7.81 3.06
CA ARG A 89 -11.66 -8.40 1.97
C ARG A 89 -13.01 -8.96 2.43
N PRO A 90 -13.14 -9.69 3.55
CA PRO A 90 -14.45 -10.15 4.02
C PRO A 90 -15.23 -9.07 4.79
N SER A 91 -14.57 -8.00 5.25
CA SER A 91 -15.20 -6.99 6.10
C SER A 91 -15.98 -5.95 5.30
N ARG A 92 -17.21 -5.69 5.74
CA ARG A 92 -18.02 -4.54 5.31
C ARG A 92 -18.16 -3.47 6.40
N ASP A 93 -17.53 -3.66 7.56
CA ASP A 93 -17.60 -2.68 8.66
C ASP A 93 -16.56 -1.57 8.43
N LEU A 94 -17.04 -0.33 8.32
CA LEU A 94 -16.19 0.86 8.18
C LEU A 94 -15.25 1.08 9.37
N LYS A 95 -15.60 0.62 10.58
CA LYS A 95 -14.71 0.70 11.74
C LYS A 95 -13.49 -0.21 11.57
N ILE A 96 -13.72 -1.44 11.09
CA ILE A 96 -12.64 -2.39 10.80
C ILE A 96 -11.74 -1.83 9.69
N TRP A 97 -12.35 -1.33 8.61
CA TRP A 97 -11.59 -0.68 7.52
C TRP A 97 -10.75 0.50 8.03
N ARG A 98 -11.32 1.42 8.82
CA ARG A 98 -10.56 2.55 9.37
C ARG A 98 -9.41 2.10 10.26
N GLY A 99 -9.65 1.15 11.17
CA GLY A 99 -8.60 0.62 12.05
C GLY A 99 -7.46 -0.04 11.26
N ALA A 100 -7.82 -0.82 10.24
CA ALA A 100 -6.85 -1.48 9.39
C ALA A 100 -6.05 -0.49 8.53
N ILE A 101 -6.71 0.51 7.94
CA ILE A 101 -6.04 1.56 7.16
C ILE A 101 -5.11 2.42 8.04
N VAL A 102 -5.46 2.69 9.29
CA VAL A 102 -4.53 3.33 10.25
C VAL A 102 -3.29 2.48 10.46
N ALA A 103 -3.45 1.17 10.68
CA ALA A 103 -2.31 0.26 10.87
C ALA A 103 -1.39 0.23 9.63
N ILE A 104 -1.97 0.13 8.44
CA ILE A 104 -1.21 0.16 7.18
C ILE A 104 -0.52 1.52 6.99
N SER A 105 -1.18 2.63 7.31
CA SER A 105 -0.60 3.97 7.24
C SER A 105 0.63 4.13 8.14
N CYS A 106 0.65 3.49 9.32
CA CYS A 106 1.84 3.47 10.16
C CYS A 106 3.02 2.72 9.50
N SER A 107 2.72 1.61 8.80
CA SER A 107 3.72 0.88 8.02
C SER A 107 4.25 1.72 6.85
N ASP A 108 3.39 2.48 6.18
CA ASP A 108 3.78 3.37 5.09
C ASP A 108 4.82 4.41 5.52
N VAL A 109 4.70 4.97 6.73
CA VAL A 109 5.68 5.93 7.25
C VAL A 109 7.07 5.28 7.33
N GLY A 110 7.14 4.05 7.85
CA GLY A 110 8.39 3.28 7.89
C GLY A 110 8.91 2.98 6.47
N HIS A 111 8.02 2.64 5.55
CA HIS A 111 8.39 2.32 4.17
C HIS A 111 8.88 3.55 3.39
N LEU A 112 8.22 4.69 3.54
CA LEU A 112 8.63 5.98 2.97
C LEU A 112 9.96 6.46 3.57
N TYR A 113 10.18 6.27 4.87
CA TYR A 113 11.48 6.57 5.47
C TYR A 113 12.59 5.68 4.90
N ALA A 114 12.35 4.37 4.78
CA ALA A 114 13.31 3.45 4.16
C ALA A 114 13.60 3.82 2.69
N ALA A 115 12.57 4.21 1.94
CA ALA A 115 12.72 4.72 0.58
C ALA A 115 13.53 6.02 0.54
N TRP A 116 13.29 6.96 1.46
CA TRP A 116 14.09 8.18 1.57
C TRP A 116 15.57 7.87 1.84
N VAL A 117 15.86 6.94 2.76
CA VAL A 117 17.23 6.46 3.02
C VAL A 117 17.83 5.82 1.76
N GLY A 118 17.10 4.92 1.08
CA GLY A 118 17.56 4.26 -0.14
C GLY A 118 17.84 5.23 -1.29
N GLN A 119 17.17 6.38 -1.30
CA GLN A 119 17.41 7.47 -2.25
C GLN A 119 18.56 8.41 -1.82
N GLY A 120 19.37 8.04 -0.83
CA GLY A 120 20.50 8.84 -0.39
C GLY A 120 20.14 9.90 0.66
N GLY A 121 19.09 9.66 1.45
CA GLY A 121 18.59 10.59 2.46
C GLY A 121 19.63 10.94 3.52
N LEU A 122 20.36 9.94 4.00
CA LEU A 122 21.38 10.10 5.04
C LEU A 122 22.62 10.84 4.50
N GLU A 123 22.87 10.71 3.21
CA GLU A 123 23.98 11.32 2.47
C GLU A 123 23.63 12.72 1.95
N GLY A 124 22.39 13.18 2.14
CA GLY A 124 21.92 14.48 1.66
C GLY A 124 21.67 14.53 0.14
N THR A 125 21.59 13.39 -0.54
CA THR A 125 21.41 13.28 -1.99
C THR A 125 20.00 12.82 -2.41
N SER A 126 19.04 12.82 -1.49
CA SER A 126 17.63 12.41 -1.70
C SER A 126 16.78 13.33 -2.57
N GLY A 127 17.37 14.11 -3.47
CA GLY A 127 16.63 15.03 -4.35
C GLY A 127 15.55 14.32 -5.15
N ALA A 128 15.83 13.12 -5.67
CA ALA A 128 14.83 12.35 -6.41
C ALA A 128 13.65 11.94 -5.53
N PHE A 129 13.83 11.62 -4.25
CA PHE A 129 12.71 11.21 -3.38
C PHE A 129 11.59 12.26 -3.30
N TRP A 130 11.95 13.55 -3.37
CA TRP A 130 11.02 14.67 -3.23
C TRP A 130 10.54 15.26 -4.56
N ASP A 131 11.26 15.04 -5.66
CA ASP A 131 10.93 15.56 -6.98
C ASP A 131 10.59 14.43 -7.97
N PRO A 132 9.29 14.18 -8.25
CA PRO A 132 8.86 13.18 -9.22
C PRO A 132 9.38 13.39 -10.64
N ARG A 133 9.84 14.60 -10.98
CA ARG A 133 10.44 14.89 -12.30
C ARG A 133 11.78 14.20 -12.49
N LEU A 134 12.44 13.82 -11.40
CA LEU A 134 13.71 13.12 -11.38
C LEU A 134 13.55 11.59 -11.36
N TRP A 135 12.32 11.08 -11.23
CA TRP A 135 12.04 9.64 -11.18
C TRP A 135 12.22 9.00 -12.55
N ARG A 136 13.00 7.92 -12.61
CA ARG A 136 13.08 7.05 -13.79
C ARG A 136 11.95 6.01 -13.70
N GLY A 137 11.83 5.16 -14.71
CA GLY A 137 10.67 4.27 -14.86
C GLY A 137 10.43 3.34 -13.66
N GLU A 138 11.50 2.84 -13.05
CA GLU A 138 11.42 1.94 -11.90
C GLU A 138 11.04 2.68 -10.60
N GLU A 139 11.52 3.92 -10.44
CA GLU A 139 11.19 4.78 -9.31
C GLU A 139 9.72 5.23 -9.35
N TRP A 140 9.13 5.42 -10.54
CA TRP A 140 7.69 5.65 -10.66
C TRP A 140 6.86 4.48 -10.10
N ILE A 141 7.33 3.25 -10.29
CA ILE A 141 6.65 2.07 -9.74
C ILE A 141 6.87 2.01 -8.24
N ASN A 142 8.11 2.14 -7.76
CA ASN A 142 8.42 1.99 -6.34
C ASN A 142 7.95 3.18 -5.49
N LEU A 143 8.47 4.38 -5.75
CA LEU A 143 8.14 5.60 -5.00
C LEU A 143 6.72 6.08 -5.32
N GLY A 144 6.33 6.02 -6.59
CA GLY A 144 5.00 6.49 -7.01
C GLY A 144 3.88 5.66 -6.42
N LEU A 145 3.99 4.32 -6.43
CA LEU A 145 2.98 3.47 -5.81
C LEU A 145 2.90 3.68 -4.30
N THR A 146 4.05 3.81 -3.64
CA THR A 146 4.12 4.02 -2.19
C THR A 146 3.50 5.35 -1.78
N TRP A 147 3.89 6.45 -2.43
CA TRP A 147 3.32 7.77 -2.17
C TRP A 147 1.83 7.80 -2.49
N PHE A 148 1.42 7.25 -3.64
CA PHE A 148 0.03 7.20 -4.03
C PHE A 148 -0.82 6.42 -3.03
N GLY A 149 -0.36 5.23 -2.61
CA GLY A 149 -1.03 4.43 -1.59
C GLY A 149 -1.18 5.17 -0.28
N PHE A 150 -0.10 5.80 0.20
CA PHE A 150 -0.13 6.57 1.44
C PHE A 150 -1.16 7.70 1.39
N PHE A 151 -1.17 8.51 0.32
CA PHE A 151 -2.15 9.58 0.18
C PHE A 151 -3.58 9.07 -0.01
N LEU A 152 -3.76 7.93 -0.70
CA LEU A 152 -5.07 7.32 -0.85
C LEU A 152 -5.63 6.86 0.51
N ARG A 153 -4.78 6.34 1.39
CA ARG A 153 -5.14 5.97 2.76
C ARG A 153 -5.47 7.20 3.61
N LEU A 154 -4.69 8.28 3.51
CA LEU A 154 -5.02 9.54 4.17
C LEU A 154 -6.37 10.11 3.69
N ALA A 155 -6.64 10.07 2.38
CA ALA A 155 -7.92 10.48 1.82
C ALA A 155 -9.08 9.61 2.36
N PHE A 156 -8.88 8.29 2.46
CA PHE A 156 -9.85 7.38 3.06
C PHE A 156 -10.15 7.74 4.52
N LEU A 157 -9.10 7.97 5.32
CA LEU A 157 -9.23 8.32 6.74
C LEU A 157 -9.89 9.69 6.93
N ALA A 158 -9.61 10.65 6.05
CA ALA A 158 -10.28 11.95 6.00
C ALA A 158 -11.73 11.87 5.50
N GLY A 159 -12.19 10.71 5.02
CA GLY A 159 -13.55 10.50 4.54
C GLY A 159 -13.80 11.06 3.13
N VAL A 160 -12.76 11.32 2.35
CA VAL A 160 -12.89 11.83 0.98
C VAL A 160 -13.65 10.82 0.11
N GLY A 161 -14.69 11.28 -0.59
CA GLY A 161 -15.51 10.41 -1.44
C GLY A 161 -16.40 9.42 -0.70
N MET A 162 -16.39 9.41 0.64
CA MET A 162 -17.34 8.66 1.46
C MET A 162 -18.66 9.45 1.45
N GLY A 163 -19.63 9.03 0.63
CA GLY A 163 -20.95 9.67 0.53
C GLY A 163 -21.50 9.98 1.93
N GLY A 164 -21.70 11.26 2.22
CA GLY A 164 -21.87 11.73 3.59
C GLY A 164 -23.02 11.03 4.31
N VAL A 165 -22.69 10.20 5.30
CA VAL A 165 -23.61 9.88 6.39
C VAL A 165 -23.71 11.15 7.23
N LYS A 166 -24.51 12.11 6.76
CA LYS A 166 -24.90 13.29 7.54
C LYS A 166 -25.68 12.82 8.76
N GLY A 167 -24.96 12.74 9.89
CA GLY A 167 -25.43 13.05 11.23
C GLY A 167 -26.82 12.53 11.62
N ALA A 168 -26.90 11.25 11.99
CA ALA A 168 -27.76 10.85 13.11
C ALA A 168 -27.07 11.26 14.43
N ARG A 169 -26.83 12.56 14.62
CA ARG A 169 -26.34 13.10 15.90
C ARG A 169 -27.48 13.88 16.54
N LYS A 170 -28.17 13.16 17.42
CA LYS A 170 -28.83 13.65 18.64
C LYS A 170 -29.98 14.67 18.46
N ARG A 171 -31.22 14.18 18.48
CA ARG A 171 -32.33 14.87 19.15
C ARG A 171 -32.58 14.11 20.45
N GLU A 172 -32.02 14.63 21.53
CA GLU A 172 -32.60 14.53 22.88
C GLU A 172 -33.48 15.76 23.07
#